data_AF-A0A4Y2AFD5-F1
#
_entry.id   AF-A0A4Y2AFD5-F1
#
_cell.length_a   1.000
_cell.length_b   1.000
_cell.length_c   1.000
_cell.angle_alpha   90.00
_cell.angle_beta   90.00
_cell.angle_gamma   90.00
#
_symmetry.space_group_name_H-M   'P 1'
#
loop_
_entity.id
_entity.type
_entity.pdbx_description
1 polymer ?
#
loop_
_entity_poly.entity_id
_entity_poly.type
_entity_poly.pdbx_seq_one_letter_code
_entity_poly.pdbx_strand_id
1 'polypeptide(L)'
;MGCGAICYDSMENVKLSFSIRLSDEISVFIAEAQALLLAIKKIYHEDHEIFIFTDSRSVLIALESCNNQTSIINKIKTLLKEENNIKLCWVKAHVGTMRNEAAELLIKEATKRILIDREINYSKNWLKNKLKAYSLKLWQHRWENSRNQDNFLVSIQK
;
A
#
# COMPACT_ATOMS: atom_id res chain seq x y z
N MET A 1 3.48 6.96 -5.76
CA MET A 1 3.10 5.54 -5.55
C MET A 1 2.00 5.12 -6.53
N GLY A 2 1.82 3.84 -6.81
CA GLY A 2 0.78 3.34 -7.72
C GLY A 2 0.16 2.04 -7.20
N CYS A 3 -1.03 1.69 -7.69
CA CYS A 3 -1.67 0.41 -7.45
C CYS A 3 -2.35 -0.12 -8.72
N GLY A 4 -2.62 -1.41 -8.78
CA GLY A 4 -3.20 -2.04 -9.95
C GLY A 4 -3.54 -3.50 -9.72
N ALA A 5 -4.35 -4.05 -10.61
CA ALA A 5 -4.63 -5.49 -10.65
C ALA A 5 -4.98 -5.91 -12.08
N ILE A 6 -4.87 -7.20 -12.33
CA ILE A 6 -5.26 -7.85 -13.57
C ILE A 6 -6.12 -9.08 -13.24
N CYS A 7 -7.15 -9.30 -14.03
CA CYS A 7 -8.13 -10.38 -13.88
C CYS A 7 -8.15 -11.17 -15.19
N TYR A 8 -8.08 -12.49 -15.05
CA TYR A 8 -8.13 -13.44 -16.15
C TYR A 8 -9.43 -14.25 -16.08
N ASP A 9 -9.96 -14.62 -17.23
CA ASP A 9 -11.04 -15.60 -17.33
C ASP A 9 -10.50 -17.05 -17.26
N SER A 10 -11.40 -18.03 -17.38
CA SER A 10 -11.05 -19.45 -17.38
C SER A 10 -10.22 -19.90 -18.59
N MET A 11 -10.13 -19.06 -19.62
CA MET A 11 -9.40 -19.31 -20.87
C MET A 11 -8.06 -18.54 -20.90
N GLU A 12 -7.61 -18.01 -19.75
CA GLU A 12 -6.38 -17.20 -19.63
C GLU A 12 -6.42 -15.86 -20.40
N ASN A 13 -7.59 -15.38 -20.81
CA ASN A 13 -7.71 -14.06 -21.43
C ASN A 13 -7.85 -12.98 -20.37
N VAL A 14 -7.27 -11.81 -20.63
CA VAL A 14 -7.42 -10.65 -19.75
C VAL A 14 -8.85 -10.12 -19.85
N LYS A 15 -9.66 -10.39 -18.82
CA LYS A 15 -11.04 -9.87 -18.71
C LYS A 15 -11.03 -8.40 -18.29
N LEU A 16 -10.15 -8.06 -17.35
CA LEU A 16 -10.06 -6.71 -16.80
C LEU A 16 -8.64 -6.43 -16.30
N SER A 17 -8.16 -5.22 -16.53
CA SER A 17 -6.94 -4.71 -15.91
C SER A 17 -7.13 -3.25 -15.51
N PHE A 18 -6.39 -2.82 -14.50
CA PHE A 18 -6.28 -1.41 -14.16
C PHE A 18 -4.94 -1.09 -13.51
N SER A 19 -4.50 0.14 -13.70
CA SER A 19 -3.37 0.73 -13.00
C SER A 19 -3.63 2.20 -12.71
N ILE A 20 -3.37 2.61 -11.49
CA ILE A 20 -3.77 3.91 -10.93
C ILE A 20 -2.57 4.54 -10.24
N ARG A 21 -2.28 5.78 -10.64
CA ARG A 21 -1.32 6.65 -9.97
C ARG A 21 -1.94 7.23 -8.70
N LEU A 22 -1.38 6.87 -7.55
CA LEU A 22 -1.82 7.36 -6.25
C LEU A 22 -0.94 8.53 -5.78
N SER A 23 -1.36 9.28 -4.75
CA SER A 23 -0.54 10.32 -4.12
C SER A 23 0.83 9.79 -3.70
N ASP A 24 1.86 10.64 -3.73
CA ASP A 24 3.24 10.20 -3.51
C ASP A 24 3.57 9.76 -2.10
N GLU A 25 2.92 10.34 -1.10
CA GLU A 25 3.31 10.13 0.28
C GLU A 25 2.49 9.06 1.00
N ILE A 26 1.66 8.28 0.31
CA ILE A 26 0.91 7.20 0.96
C ILE A 26 1.84 6.04 1.34
N SER A 27 1.43 5.21 2.31
CA SER A 27 2.18 3.99 2.62
C SER A 27 1.85 2.87 1.62
N VAL A 28 2.78 1.94 1.46
CA VAL A 28 2.60 0.72 0.65
C VAL A 28 1.34 -0.04 1.09
N PHE A 29 1.13 -0.19 2.41
CA PHE A 29 -0.08 -0.79 2.96
C PHE A 29 -1.38 -0.14 2.44
N ILE A 30 -1.44 1.20 2.37
CA ILE A 30 -2.62 1.90 1.87
C ILE A 30 -2.76 1.70 0.36
N ALA A 31 -1.67 1.71 -0.40
CA ALA A 31 -1.71 1.43 -1.84
C ALA A 31 -2.21 0.02 -2.14
N GLU A 32 -1.73 -0.99 -1.41
CA GLU A 32 -2.15 -2.39 -1.55
C GLU A 32 -3.61 -2.58 -1.13
N ALA A 33 -4.03 -2.00 0.00
CA ALA A 33 -5.44 -2.00 0.40
C ALA A 33 -6.33 -1.30 -0.64
N GLN A 34 -5.83 -0.22 -1.25
CA GLN A 34 -6.53 0.49 -2.31
C GLN A 34 -6.65 -0.34 -3.59
N ALA A 35 -5.61 -1.11 -3.94
CA ALA A 35 -5.64 -2.07 -5.04
C ALA A 35 -6.76 -3.10 -4.83
N LEU A 36 -6.78 -3.73 -3.65
CA LEU A 36 -7.77 -4.74 -3.30
C LEU A 36 -9.19 -4.18 -3.30
N LEU A 37 -9.40 -3.02 -2.70
CA LEU A 37 -10.71 -2.35 -2.70
C LEU A 37 -11.23 -2.09 -4.11
N LEU A 38 -10.35 -1.68 -5.03
CA LEU A 38 -10.72 -1.38 -6.41
C LEU A 38 -10.94 -2.64 -7.23
N ALA A 39 -10.15 -3.70 -6.98
CA ALA A 39 -10.37 -4.99 -7.58
C ALA A 39 -11.77 -5.52 -7.23
N ILE A 40 -12.11 -5.56 -5.94
CA ILE A 40 -13.44 -6.00 -5.46
C ILE A 40 -14.56 -5.16 -6.10
N LYS A 41 -14.42 -3.84 -6.14
CA LYS A 41 -15.42 -2.97 -6.77
C LYS A 41 -15.61 -3.19 -8.27
N LYS A 42 -14.57 -3.66 -8.98
CA LYS A 42 -14.61 -3.89 -10.42
C LYS A 42 -15.19 -5.24 -10.80
N ILE A 43 -15.20 -6.20 -9.87
CA ILE A 43 -15.77 -7.55 -10.02
C ILE A 43 -17.06 -7.70 -9.21
N TYR A 44 -17.56 -6.61 -8.63
CA TYR A 44 -18.78 -6.57 -7.84
C TYR A 44 -19.96 -6.97 -8.75
N HIS A 45 -20.83 -7.85 -8.26
CA HIS A 45 -21.95 -8.47 -9.01
C HIS A 45 -21.60 -9.59 -9.99
N GLU A 46 -20.41 -10.17 -9.94
CA GLU A 46 -20.13 -11.42 -10.66
C GLU A 46 -20.70 -12.59 -9.85
N ASP A 47 -21.50 -13.46 -10.47
CA ASP A 47 -22.16 -14.58 -9.78
C ASP A 47 -21.26 -15.82 -9.60
N HIS A 48 -20.06 -15.80 -10.16
CA HIS A 48 -19.12 -16.92 -10.11
C HIS A 48 -18.14 -16.78 -8.95
N GLU A 49 -17.54 -17.89 -8.52
CA GLU A 49 -16.46 -17.85 -7.53
C GLU A 49 -15.23 -17.13 -8.09
N ILE A 50 -14.72 -16.16 -7.33
CA ILE A 50 -13.58 -15.33 -7.73
C ILE A 50 -12.44 -15.48 -6.73
N PHE A 51 -11.25 -15.76 -7.25
CA PHE A 51 -10.02 -15.81 -6.47
C PHE A 51 -9.20 -14.54 -6.70
N ILE A 52 -8.98 -13.78 -5.64
CA ILE A 52 -8.07 -12.62 -5.65
C ILE A 52 -6.76 -13.04 -5.01
N PHE A 53 -5.70 -13.09 -5.82
CA PHE A 53 -4.36 -13.34 -5.36
C PHE A 53 -3.67 -12.03 -4.99
N THR A 54 -3.17 -11.92 -3.76
CA THR A 54 -2.43 -10.75 -3.29
C THR A 54 -1.17 -11.16 -2.55
N ASP A 55 -0.09 -10.42 -2.78
CA ASP A 55 1.17 -10.55 -2.06
C ASP A 55 1.23 -9.72 -0.77
N SER A 56 0.22 -8.88 -0.54
CA SER A 56 0.12 -8.03 0.64
C SER A 56 -0.31 -8.82 1.88
N ARG A 57 0.67 -9.47 2.53
CA ARG A 57 0.44 -10.14 3.81
C ARG A 57 -0.08 -9.17 4.87
N SER A 58 0.36 -7.92 4.82
CA SER A 58 -0.03 -6.88 5.78
C SER A 58 -1.52 -6.53 5.68
N VAL A 59 -2.08 -6.45 4.46
CA VAL A 59 -3.51 -6.22 4.25
C VAL A 59 -4.35 -7.42 4.68
N LEU A 60 -3.89 -8.65 4.42
CA LEU A 60 -4.60 -9.87 4.85
C LEU A 60 -4.70 -9.97 6.37
N ILE A 61 -3.58 -9.81 7.09
CA ILE A 61 -3.56 -9.77 8.56
C ILE A 61 -4.50 -8.65 9.07
N ALA A 62 -4.50 -7.52 8.38
CA ALA A 62 -5.36 -6.40 8.74
C ALA A 62 -6.87 -6.72 8.59
N LEU A 63 -7.24 -7.50 7.59
CA LEU A 63 -8.61 -7.96 7.37
C LEU A 63 -9.06 -8.99 8.40
N GLU A 64 -8.17 -9.86 8.86
CA GLU A 64 -8.45 -10.86 9.90
C GLU A 64 -8.62 -10.22 11.28
N SER A 65 -7.89 -9.13 11.56
CA SER A 65 -7.93 -8.50 12.89
C SER A 65 -9.28 -7.84 13.21
N CYS A 66 -9.86 -8.12 14.37
CA CYS A 66 -11.14 -7.52 14.79
C CYS A 66 -11.05 -6.02 15.11
N ASN A 67 -9.84 -5.50 15.38
CA ASN A 67 -9.64 -4.21 16.03
C ASN A 67 -9.07 -3.11 15.10
N ASN A 68 -9.01 -3.35 13.79
CA ASN A 68 -8.41 -2.39 12.86
C ASN A 68 -9.32 -1.19 12.57
N GLN A 69 -8.87 0.00 12.96
CA GLN A 69 -9.60 1.27 12.79
C GLN A 69 -9.35 1.98 11.44
N THR A 70 -8.58 1.38 10.53
CA THR A 70 -8.34 1.97 9.21
C THR A 70 -9.61 1.93 8.37
N SER A 71 -10.13 3.11 8.00
CA SER A 71 -11.36 3.26 7.21
C SER A 71 -11.40 2.41 5.94
N ILE A 72 -10.25 2.23 5.26
CA ILE A 72 -10.16 1.43 4.04
C ILE A 72 -10.36 -0.07 4.31
N ILE A 73 -9.80 -0.60 5.39
CA ILE A 73 -9.93 -2.02 5.77
C ILE A 73 -11.39 -2.32 6.12
N ASN A 74 -12.06 -1.42 6.85
CA ASN A 74 -13.47 -1.58 7.18
C ASN A 74 -14.34 -1.59 5.92
N LYS A 75 -14.06 -0.71 4.94
CA LYS A 75 -14.76 -0.74 3.64
C LYS A 75 -14.57 -2.06 2.90
N ILE A 76 -13.35 -2.60 2.87
CA ILE A 76 -13.08 -3.91 2.25
C ILE A 76 -13.84 -5.01 2.98
N LYS A 77 -13.82 -5.04 4.31
CA LYS A 77 -14.57 -6.03 5.11
C LYS A 77 -16.06 -6.00 4.82
N THR A 78 -16.66 -4.82 4.70
CA THR A 78 -18.08 -4.70 4.36
C THR A 78 -18.38 -5.32 3.01
N LEU A 79 -17.60 -4.98 1.98
CA LEU A 79 -17.81 -5.53 0.64
C LEU A 79 -17.60 -7.05 0.59
N LEU A 80 -16.58 -7.58 1.29
CA LEU A 80 -16.34 -9.03 1.36
C LEU A 80 -17.44 -9.78 2.12
N LYS A 81 -18.21 -9.11 2.98
CA LYS A 81 -19.39 -9.71 3.65
C LYS A 81 -20.62 -9.72 2.75
N GLU A 82 -20.70 -8.78 1.80
CA GLU A 82 -21.77 -8.72 0.81
C GLU A 82 -21.52 -9.74 -0.32
N GLU A 83 -20.26 -9.94 -0.70
CA GLU A 83 -19.82 -10.81 -1.81
C GLU A 83 -19.22 -12.12 -1.30
N ASN A 84 -20.07 -13.12 -1.01
CA ASN A 84 -19.64 -14.41 -0.46
C ASN A 84 -18.84 -15.31 -1.43
N ASN A 85 -18.84 -14.95 -2.71
CA ASN A 85 -18.15 -15.64 -3.81
C ASN A 85 -16.68 -15.22 -3.96
N ILE A 86 -16.19 -14.22 -3.22
CA ILE A 86 -14.80 -13.76 -3.29
C ILE A 86 -13.93 -14.51 -2.27
N LYS A 87 -12.87 -15.15 -2.76
CA LYS A 87 -11.82 -15.79 -1.95
C LYS A 87 -10.52 -15.01 -2.07
N LEU A 88 -9.92 -14.66 -0.94
CA LEU A 88 -8.60 -14.03 -0.90
C LEU A 88 -7.52 -15.10 -0.73
N CYS A 89 -6.52 -15.08 -1.59
CA CYS A 89 -5.39 -15.99 -1.56
C CYS A 89 -4.08 -15.21 -1.39
N TRP A 90 -3.31 -15.56 -0.36
CA TRP A 90 -1.97 -15.01 -0.22
C TRP A 90 -1.01 -15.71 -1.20
N VAL A 91 -0.23 -14.90 -1.92
CA VAL A 91 0.87 -15.39 -2.75
C VAL A 91 2.17 -14.75 -2.30
N LYS A 92 3.28 -15.46 -2.47
CA LYS A 92 4.58 -14.88 -2.18
C LYS A 92 4.96 -13.93 -3.31
N ALA A 93 5.35 -12.70 -2.97
CA ALA A 93 5.86 -11.73 -3.92
C ALA A 93 7.03 -12.32 -4.73
N HIS A 94 7.09 -11.96 -6.02
CA HIS A 94 8.21 -12.28 -6.91
C HIS A 94 8.52 -13.77 -7.12
N VAL A 95 7.53 -14.66 -6.94
CA VAL A 95 7.65 -16.08 -7.37
C VAL A 95 7.41 -16.25 -8.89
N GLY A 96 7.55 -15.17 -9.68
CA GLY A 96 7.69 -15.24 -11.14
C GLY A 96 6.51 -15.86 -11.88
N THR A 97 5.29 -15.79 -11.32
CA THR A 97 4.12 -16.16 -12.12
C THR A 97 3.86 -15.05 -13.13
N MET A 98 3.69 -15.41 -14.40
CA MET A 98 3.46 -14.48 -15.51
C MET A 98 2.36 -13.45 -15.19
N ARG A 99 1.31 -13.88 -14.48
CA ARG A 99 0.20 -13.02 -14.05
C ARG A 99 0.62 -11.96 -13.02
N ASN A 100 1.49 -12.32 -12.07
CA ASN A 100 1.99 -11.38 -11.06
C ASN A 100 2.94 -10.37 -11.69
N GLU A 101 3.82 -10.82 -12.59
CA GLU A 101 4.71 -9.94 -13.34
C GLU A 101 3.93 -8.94 -14.20
N ALA A 102 2.86 -9.39 -14.87
CA ALA A 102 1.96 -8.50 -15.61
C ALA A 102 1.32 -7.43 -14.72
N ALA A 103 0.86 -7.80 -13.52
CA ALA A 103 0.33 -6.84 -12.55
C ALA A 103 1.40 -5.84 -12.07
N GLU A 104 2.60 -6.32 -11.77
CA GLU A 104 3.72 -5.46 -11.36
C GLU A 104 4.13 -4.47 -12.46
N LEU A 105 4.13 -4.90 -13.74
CA LEU A 105 4.40 -4.03 -14.88
C LEU A 105 3.36 -2.90 -14.97
N LEU A 106 2.07 -3.23 -14.87
CA LEU A 106 0.98 -2.24 -14.86
C LEU A 106 1.17 -1.20 -13.75
N ILE A 107 1.57 -1.63 -12.55
CA ILE A 107 1.83 -0.74 -11.42
C ILE A 107 3.05 0.15 -11.71
N LYS A 108 4.14 -0.42 -12.25
CA LYS A 108 5.34 0.33 -12.64
C LYS A 108 5.07 1.36 -13.74
N GLU A 109 4.12 1.11 -14.62
CA GLU A 109 3.70 2.09 -15.63
C GLU A 109 2.88 3.20 -15.01
N ALA A 110 1.97 2.89 -14.09
CA ALA A 110 1.20 3.90 -13.38
C ALA A 110 2.10 4.85 -12.59
N THR A 111 3.13 4.35 -11.91
CA THR A 111 4.05 5.19 -11.11
C THR A 111 4.84 6.20 -11.95
N LYS A 112 5.02 5.96 -13.25
CA LYS A 112 5.69 6.88 -14.19
C LYS A 112 4.80 8.04 -14.63
N ARG A 113 3.48 7.99 -14.38
CA ARG A 113 2.56 9.08 -14.74
C ARG A 113 2.81 10.31 -13.87
N ILE A 114 2.80 11.47 -14.52
CA ILE A 114 2.95 12.79 -13.86
C ILE A 114 1.67 13.14 -13.09
N LEU A 115 0.51 12.87 -13.69
CA LEU A 115 -0.79 13.18 -13.09
C LEU A 115 -1.21 12.10 -12.09
N ILE A 116 -1.77 12.55 -10.96
CA ILE A 116 -2.32 11.67 -9.93
C ILE A 116 -3.77 11.31 -10.32
N ASP A 117 -4.01 10.01 -10.53
CA ASP A 117 -5.34 9.48 -10.88
C ASP A 117 -6.28 9.47 -9.67
N ARG A 118 -5.74 9.22 -8.47
CA ARG A 118 -6.51 9.20 -7.23
C ARG A 118 -5.74 9.84 -6.09
N GLU A 119 -6.28 10.96 -5.62
CA GLU A 119 -5.80 11.62 -4.41
C GLU A 119 -6.33 10.88 -3.18
N ILE A 120 -5.43 10.46 -2.29
CA ILE A 120 -5.79 9.84 -1.02
C ILE A 120 -5.47 10.82 0.09
N ASN A 121 -6.53 11.37 0.69
CA ASN A 121 -6.40 12.23 1.85
C ASN A 121 -5.81 11.45 3.02
N TYR A 122 -4.75 12.01 3.60
CA TYR A 122 -4.07 11.42 4.74
C TYR A 122 -4.99 11.38 5.97
N SER A 123 -4.93 10.28 6.74
CA SER A 123 -5.56 10.29 8.05
C SER A 123 -4.83 11.29 8.95
N LYS A 124 -5.56 12.02 9.81
CA LYS A 124 -4.97 12.95 10.79
C LYS A 124 -3.87 12.29 11.62
N ASN A 125 -4.06 11.00 11.94
CA ASN A 125 -3.10 10.21 12.72
C ASN A 125 -1.81 9.93 11.94
N TRP A 126 -1.91 9.63 10.64
CA TRP A 126 -0.73 9.47 9.78
C TRP A 126 0.06 10.77 9.69
N LEU A 127 -0.62 11.91 9.47
CA LEU A 127 0.02 13.23 9.40
C LEU A 127 0.73 13.55 10.73
N LYS A 128 0.06 13.31 11.86
CA LYS A 128 0.61 13.51 13.21
C LYS A 128 1.84 12.64 13.45
N ASN A 129 1.81 11.37 13.07
CA ASN A 129 2.94 10.47 13.21
C ASN A 129 4.11 10.88 12.32
N LYS A 130 3.85 11.32 11.07
CA LYS A 130 4.88 11.82 10.15
C LYS A 130 5.53 13.10 10.66
N LEU A 131 4.75 14.04 11.16
CA LEU A 131 5.25 15.26 11.81
C LEU A 131 6.10 14.93 13.04
N LYS A 132 5.65 14.00 13.89
CA LYS A 132 6.42 13.56 15.05
C LYS A 132 7.75 12.92 14.65
N ALA A 133 7.76 12.06 13.64
CA ALA A 133 8.98 11.44 13.13
C ALA A 133 9.95 12.47 12.54
N TYR A 134 9.45 13.47 11.82
CA TYR A 134 10.25 14.58 11.31
C TYR A 134 10.87 15.42 12.42
N SER A 135 10.08 15.80 13.43
CA SER A 135 10.57 16.52 14.62
C SER A 135 11.64 15.74 15.36
N LEU A 136 11.47 14.41 15.49
CA LEU A 136 12.47 13.54 16.12
C LEU A 136 13.78 13.51 15.32
N LYS A 137 13.71 13.41 13.98
CA LYS A 137 14.90 13.47 13.11
C LYS A 137 15.62 14.81 13.22
N LEU A 138 14.89 15.92 13.22
CA LEU A 138 15.44 17.26 13.41
C LEU A 138 16.14 17.40 14.77
N TRP A 139 15.50 16.91 15.82
CA TRP A 139 16.09 16.90 17.16
C TRP A 139 17.38 16.07 17.20
N GLN A 140 17.35 14.87 16.64
CA GLN A 140 18.51 13.97 16.56
C GLN A 140 19.67 14.62 15.80
N HIS A 141 19.38 15.22 14.64
CA HIS A 141 20.38 15.93 13.84
C HIS A 141 20.99 17.12 14.60
N ARG A 142 20.18 17.86 15.37
CA ARG A 142 20.70 18.95 16.22
C ARG A 142 21.61 18.43 17.33
N TRP A 143 21.22 17.32 17.98
CA TRP A 143 21.99 16.68 19.04
C TRP A 143 23.33 16.11 18.57
N GLU A 144 23.36 15.52 17.38
CA GLU A 144 24.59 15.02 16.76
C GLU A 144 25.53 16.17 16.37
N ASN A 145 24.98 17.26 15.84
CA ASN A 145 25.77 18.43 15.49
C ASN A 145 26.30 19.20 16.71
N SER A 146 25.56 19.24 17.83
CA SER A 146 26.09 19.85 19.06
C SER A 146 27.28 19.05 19.62
N ARG A 147 27.23 17.72 19.56
CA ARG A 147 28.38 16.86 19.95
C ARG A 147 29.62 17.05 19.08
N ASN A 148 29.42 17.32 17.79
CA ASN A 148 30.54 17.59 16.87
C ASN A 148 31.16 18.98 17.06
N GLN A 149 30.43 19.93 17.68
CA GLN A 149 30.98 21.25 18.07
C GLN A 149 31.72 21.20 19.41
N ASP A 150 31.35 20.30 20.32
CA ASP A 150 32.02 20.14 21.63
C ASP A 150 33.42 19.47 21.54
N ASN A 151 33.81 18.91 20.38
CA ASN A 151 35.16 18.37 20.14
C ASN A 151 36.23 19.46 19.91
N PHE A 152 35.89 20.75 19.93
CA PHE A 152 36.84 21.86 19.78
C PHE A 152 37.35 22.47 21.10
N LEU A 153 36.97 21.93 22.26
CA LEU A 153 37.44 22.47 23.55
C LEU A 153 37.90 21.39 24.54
N VAL A 154 38.92 20.59 24.18
CA VAL A 154 39.89 20.10 25.18
C VAL A 154 41.28 19.97 24.54
N SER A 155 42.01 21.07 24.47
CA SER A 155 43.48 21.04 24.50
C SER A 155 43.95 21.83 25.72
N ILE A 156 43.84 21.20 26.89
CA ILE A 156 44.54 21.67 28.09
C ILE A 156 45.99 21.23 27.92
N GLN A 157 46.88 22.17 27.64
CA GLN A 157 48.32 21.98 27.67
C GLN A 157 48.75 21.66 29.11
N LYS A 158 49.63 20.66 29.24
CA LYS A 158 50.33 20.26 30.46
C LYS A 158 51.41 21.25 30.85
#